data_AF-A0A3N4HKW8-F1
#
_entry.id   AF-A0A3N4HKW8-F1
#
_cell.length_a   1.000
_cell.length_b   1.000
_cell.length_c   1.000
_cell.angle_alpha   90.00
_cell.angle_beta   90.00
_cell.angle_gamma   90.00
#
_symmetry.space_group_name_H-M   'P 1'
#
loop_
_entity.id
_entity.type
_entity.pdbx_description
1 polymer ?
#
loop_
_entity_poly.entity_id
_entity_poly.type
_entity_poly.pdbx_seq_one_letter_code
_entity_poly.pdbx_strand_id
1 'polypeptide(L)'
;DLEAWAAETTQKCLAQLRTLAKASNPAGIAVCYNLPFLDANTGVFAADLRMYQISEREGDWAAVEDIDMKLEYSAAAVRETDFKTTKEPPREEMPRIVKEFHFLGQIKPEFLVAGSDAKELRTFLLPSIALTARTPGGTNLTTTLASNEATFVNGIFSELTDNNGPLTVEAPPFELPGKRIEITPVGLYIYAAYTVLATSIYMWG
;
A
#
# COMPACT_ATOMS: atom_id res chain seq x y z
N ASP A 1 24.27 -9.41 -10.66
CA ASP A 1 24.98 -8.82 -9.51
C ASP A 1 24.01 -7.91 -8.78
N LEU A 2 23.79 -8.13 -7.48
CA LEU A 2 22.81 -7.40 -6.68
C LEU A 2 23.26 -5.95 -6.41
N GLU A 3 24.56 -5.71 -6.33
CA GLU A 3 25.10 -4.36 -6.10
C GLU A 3 24.86 -3.45 -7.32
N ALA A 4 25.11 -3.98 -8.52
CA ALA A 4 24.82 -3.27 -9.77
C ALA A 4 23.31 -2.95 -9.90
N TRP A 5 22.44 -3.90 -9.54
CA TRP A 5 20.99 -3.69 -9.53
C TRP A 5 20.56 -2.63 -8.51
N ALA A 6 21.14 -2.66 -7.31
CA ALA A 6 20.85 -1.68 -6.26
C ALA A 6 21.26 -0.26 -6.70
N ALA A 7 22.43 -0.12 -7.33
CA ALA A 7 22.92 1.15 -7.85
C ALA A 7 22.02 1.71 -8.97
N GLU A 8 21.62 0.86 -9.92
CA GLU A 8 20.69 1.23 -11.00
C GLU A 8 19.32 1.64 -10.43
N THR A 9 18.82 0.87 -9.46
CA THR A 9 17.55 1.16 -8.77
C THR A 9 17.60 2.52 -8.09
N THR A 10 18.67 2.85 -7.37
CA THR A 10 18.86 4.18 -6.77
C THR A 10 18.78 5.28 -7.83
N GLN A 11 19.47 5.12 -8.96
CA GLN A 11 19.49 6.12 -10.01
C GLN A 11 18.09 6.35 -10.59
N LYS A 12 17.35 5.28 -10.88
CA LYS A 12 15.98 5.39 -11.41
C LYS A 12 15.01 5.97 -10.38
N CYS A 13 15.11 5.55 -9.12
CA CYS A 13 14.32 6.13 -8.02
C CYS A 13 14.56 7.64 -7.92
N LEU A 14 15.81 8.09 -7.90
CA LEU A 14 16.14 9.51 -7.84
C LEU A 14 15.64 10.27 -9.07
N ALA A 15 15.73 9.69 -10.26
CA ALA A 15 15.19 10.30 -11.47
C ALA A 15 13.68 10.51 -11.39
N GLN A 16 12.94 9.51 -10.89
CA GLN A 16 11.49 9.60 -10.70
C GLN A 16 11.13 10.63 -9.62
N LEU A 17 11.81 10.59 -8.47
CA LEU A 17 11.53 11.48 -7.35
C LEU A 17 11.85 12.94 -7.64
N ARG A 18 12.82 13.23 -8.52
CA ARG A 18 13.10 14.59 -8.99
C ARG A 18 11.95 15.22 -9.78
N THR A 19 11.02 14.42 -10.31
CA THR A 19 9.81 14.95 -10.97
C THR A 19 8.76 15.44 -9.97
N LEU A 20 8.88 15.05 -8.70
CA LEU A 20 7.96 15.44 -7.63
C LEU A 20 8.42 16.78 -7.02
N ALA A 21 7.55 17.78 -7.05
CA ALA A 21 7.85 19.09 -6.47
C ALA A 21 7.82 19.09 -4.93
N LYS A 22 7.03 18.20 -4.32
CA LYS A 22 6.85 18.07 -2.86
C LYS A 22 6.33 16.66 -2.52
N ALA A 23 6.64 16.16 -1.33
CA ALA A 23 6.00 14.94 -0.82
C ALA A 23 4.51 15.16 -0.48
N SER A 24 3.71 14.10 -0.59
CA SER A 24 2.28 14.13 -0.21
C SER A 24 2.01 14.18 1.29
N ASN A 25 3.05 14.01 2.11
CA ASN A 25 2.97 13.86 3.57
C ASN A 25 3.75 14.97 4.28
N PRO A 26 3.34 15.32 5.52
CA PRO A 26 4.00 16.36 6.30
C PRO A 26 5.44 16.00 6.71
N ALA A 27 5.83 14.72 6.62
CA ALA A 27 7.20 14.29 6.89
C ALA A 27 8.17 14.61 5.75
N GLY A 28 7.69 15.05 4.58
CA GLY A 28 8.53 15.39 3.44
C GLY A 28 9.22 14.21 2.77
N ILE A 29 8.71 12.98 2.99
CA ILE A 29 9.36 11.74 2.57
C ILE A 29 8.59 11.06 1.45
N ALA A 30 9.28 10.68 0.38
CA ALA A 30 8.76 9.76 -0.62
C ALA A 30 9.44 8.39 -0.48
N VAL A 31 8.77 7.33 -0.91
CA VAL A 31 9.33 5.96 -0.84
C VAL A 31 9.48 5.41 -2.24
N CYS A 32 10.65 4.81 -2.50
CA CYS A 32 10.86 3.97 -3.66
C CYS A 32 10.79 2.50 -3.25
N TYR A 33 9.86 1.76 -3.82
CA TYR A 33 9.62 0.35 -3.49
C TYR A 33 9.80 -0.52 -4.72
N ASN A 34 10.70 -1.51 -4.65
CA ASN A 34 11.07 -2.36 -5.77
C ASN A 34 11.17 -3.83 -5.35
N LEU A 35 10.98 -4.74 -6.30
CA LEU A 35 11.10 -6.18 -6.06
C LEU A 35 12.23 -6.75 -6.93
N PRO A 36 13.42 -6.99 -6.37
CA PRO A 36 14.51 -7.64 -7.11
C PRO A 36 14.19 -9.11 -7.45
N PHE A 37 13.32 -9.76 -6.67
CA PHE A 37 13.01 -11.18 -6.85
C PHE A 37 11.57 -11.51 -6.46
N LEU A 38 10.91 -12.35 -7.25
CA LEU A 38 9.65 -13.00 -6.95
C LEU A 38 9.64 -14.37 -7.66
N ASP A 39 9.32 -15.41 -6.92
CA ASP A 39 8.96 -16.70 -7.48
C ASP A 39 7.45 -16.85 -7.44
N ALA A 40 6.80 -16.80 -8.61
CA ALA A 40 5.35 -16.89 -8.73
C ALA A 40 4.79 -18.27 -8.35
N ASN A 41 5.62 -19.32 -8.30
CA ASN A 41 5.17 -20.67 -7.94
C ASN A 41 5.14 -20.86 -6.42
N THR A 42 6.16 -20.37 -5.72
CA THR A 42 6.29 -20.50 -4.27
C THR A 42 5.75 -19.28 -3.51
N GLY A 43 5.57 -18.16 -4.21
CA GLY A 43 5.18 -16.86 -3.66
C GLY A 43 6.25 -16.21 -2.80
N VAL A 44 7.49 -16.69 -2.84
CA VAL A 44 8.61 -16.09 -2.13
C VAL A 44 9.08 -14.86 -2.91
N PHE A 45 9.20 -13.72 -2.23
CA PHE A 45 9.72 -12.50 -2.82
C PHE A 45 10.71 -11.79 -1.91
N ALA A 46 11.58 -11.02 -2.55
CA ALA A 46 12.42 -10.04 -1.88
C ALA A 46 11.95 -8.65 -2.30
N ALA A 47 11.87 -7.74 -1.34
CA ALA A 47 11.50 -6.36 -1.56
C ALA A 47 12.57 -5.42 -1.01
N ASP A 48 12.81 -4.35 -1.76
CA ASP A 48 13.74 -3.27 -1.47
C ASP A 48 12.94 -1.98 -1.33
N LEU A 49 12.99 -1.37 -0.14
CA LEU A 49 12.26 -0.15 0.18
C LEU A 49 13.25 0.92 0.63
N ARG A 50 13.29 2.02 -0.13
CA ARG A 50 14.15 3.17 0.16
C ARG A 50 13.31 4.41 0.44
N MET A 51 13.52 5.00 1.60
CA MET A 51 12.90 6.27 1.97
C MET A 51 13.81 7.42 1.54
N TYR A 52 13.23 8.39 0.83
CA TYR A 52 13.91 9.59 0.37
C TYR A 52 13.22 10.83 0.93
N GLN A 53 13.99 11.77 1.44
CA GLN A 53 13.46 13.08 1.76
C GLN A 53 13.58 13.97 0.53
N ILE A 54 12.43 14.44 0.05
CA ILE A 54 12.29 15.25 -1.17
C ILE A 54 11.82 16.68 -0.86
N SER A 55 11.27 16.93 0.33
CA SER A 55 10.91 18.27 0.79
C SER A 55 11.23 18.47 2.28
N GLU A 56 11.13 19.72 2.73
CA GLU A 56 11.21 20.03 4.16
C GLU A 56 10.03 19.41 4.93
N ARG A 57 10.26 19.16 6.21
CA ARG A 57 9.24 18.62 7.12
C ARG A 57 8.35 19.76 7.61
N GLU A 58 7.07 19.52 7.72
CA GLU A 58 6.07 20.54 8.07
C GLU A 58 5.47 20.29 9.47
N GLY A 59 5.15 21.38 10.17
CA GLY A 59 4.49 21.35 11.48
C GLY A 59 5.29 20.56 12.52
N ASP A 60 4.61 19.68 13.26
CA ASP A 60 5.21 18.89 14.35
C ASP A 60 6.29 17.91 13.87
N TRP A 61 6.36 17.62 12.57
CA TRP A 61 7.40 16.78 11.97
C TRP A 61 8.75 17.50 11.83
N ALA A 62 8.77 18.83 11.90
CA ALA A 62 10.02 19.61 11.82
C ALA A 62 10.99 19.30 12.97
N ALA A 63 10.45 18.97 14.15
CA ALA A 63 11.24 18.66 15.35
C ALA A 63 11.62 17.18 15.48
N VAL A 64 11.24 16.33 14.52
CA VAL A 64 11.49 14.89 14.56
C VAL A 64 12.91 14.59 14.05
N GLU A 65 13.68 13.89 14.87
CA GLU A 65 15.02 13.39 14.53
C GLU A 65 14.94 12.01 13.88
N ASP A 66 14.24 11.07 14.54
CA ASP A 66 14.09 9.69 14.08
C ASP A 66 12.69 9.39 13.58
N ILE A 67 12.63 8.79 12.39
CA ILE A 67 11.40 8.31 11.77
C ILE A 67 11.52 6.80 11.63
N ASP A 68 10.55 6.11 12.22
CA ASP A 68 10.33 4.68 12.05
C ASP A 68 9.28 4.45 10.96
N MET A 69 9.38 3.29 10.33
CA MET A 69 8.47 2.89 9.27
C MET A 69 7.82 1.57 9.66
N LYS A 70 6.52 1.50 9.48
CA LYS A 70 5.74 0.28 9.57
C LYS A 70 5.28 -0.11 8.17
N LEU A 71 5.61 -1.34 7.80
CA LEU A 71 5.24 -1.94 6.52
C LEU A 71 4.21 -3.05 6.76
N GLU A 72 3.08 -2.98 6.09
CA GLU A 72 2.03 -4.00 6.16
C GLU A 72 1.60 -4.45 4.77
N TYR A 73 1.39 -5.77 4.61
CA TYR A 73 0.83 -6.36 3.40
C TYR A 73 -0.48 -7.07 3.75
N SER A 74 -1.49 -6.92 2.91
CA SER A 74 -2.75 -7.64 3.04
C SER A 74 -2.58 -9.12 2.65
N ALA A 75 -1.86 -9.36 1.55
CA ALA A 75 -1.75 -10.66 0.88
C ALA A 75 -0.44 -11.43 1.16
N ALA A 76 0.49 -10.85 1.93
CA ALA A 76 1.79 -11.44 2.22
C ALA A 76 2.19 -11.30 3.68
N ALA A 77 3.00 -12.23 4.17
CA ALA A 77 3.73 -12.07 5.41
C ALA A 77 5.16 -11.63 5.07
N VAL A 78 5.66 -10.59 5.74
CA VAL A 78 7.01 -10.08 5.52
C VAL A 78 7.81 -10.05 6.80
N ARG A 79 9.12 -10.23 6.64
CA ARG A 79 10.10 -10.07 7.70
C ARG A 79 11.19 -9.14 7.19
N GLU A 80 11.50 -8.14 7.99
CA GLU A 80 12.67 -7.30 7.75
C GLU A 80 13.93 -8.16 7.86
N THR A 81 14.88 -7.89 6.96
CA THR A 81 16.17 -8.55 6.94
C THR A 81 17.25 -7.51 6.70
N ASP A 82 18.37 -7.67 7.38
CA ASP A 82 19.55 -6.84 7.15
C ASP A 82 20.32 -7.36 5.93
N PHE A 83 19.90 -7.02 4.72
CA PHE A 83 20.87 -7.05 3.61
C PHE A 83 21.77 -5.83 3.79
N LYS A 84 23.03 -6.05 4.19
CA LYS A 84 24.02 -4.97 4.29
C LYS A 84 24.41 -4.48 2.90
N THR A 85 23.59 -3.65 2.26
CA THR A 85 24.00 -2.86 1.10
C THR A 85 24.68 -1.60 1.64
N THR A 86 25.96 -1.74 2.02
CA THR A 86 26.70 -0.65 2.66
C THR A 86 27.08 0.39 1.62
N LYS A 87 26.31 1.48 1.55
CA LYS A 87 26.81 2.83 1.23
C LYS A 87 25.76 3.87 1.62
N GLU A 88 25.98 4.47 2.78
CA GLU A 88 25.28 5.68 3.20
C GLU A 88 25.59 6.78 2.16
N PRO A 89 24.57 7.34 1.48
CA PRO A 89 24.83 8.29 0.39
C PRO A 89 25.32 9.65 0.93
N PRO A 90 26.00 10.44 0.08
CA PRO A 90 26.47 11.77 0.44
C PRO A 90 25.33 12.69 0.90
N ARG A 91 25.56 13.46 1.96
CA ARG A 91 24.55 14.24 2.71
C ARG A 91 24.09 15.55 2.08
N GLU A 92 24.48 15.88 0.85
CA GLU A 92 24.54 17.30 0.42
C GLU A 92 23.51 17.78 -0.63
N GLU A 93 22.66 16.93 -1.22
CA GLU A 93 21.60 17.37 -2.15
C GLU A 93 20.26 16.64 -1.94
N MET A 94 19.13 17.37 -2.02
CA MET A 94 17.79 16.75 -2.10
C MET A 94 17.57 16.21 -3.53
N PRO A 95 17.03 14.99 -3.74
CA PRO A 95 16.53 14.03 -2.74
C PRO A 95 17.63 13.28 -1.98
N ARG A 96 17.50 13.16 -0.65
CA ARG A 96 18.44 12.40 0.21
C ARG A 96 17.84 11.08 0.69
N ILE A 97 18.61 10.00 0.76
CA ILE A 97 18.15 8.76 1.39
C ILE A 97 18.09 8.96 2.90
N VAL A 98 16.96 8.62 3.50
CA VAL A 98 16.74 8.66 4.96
C VAL A 98 17.08 7.31 5.55
N LYS A 99 16.47 6.25 5.03
CA LYS A 99 16.65 4.86 5.45
C LYS A 99 16.40 3.92 4.27
N GLU A 100 17.06 2.77 4.29
CA GLU A 100 16.84 1.66 3.37
C GLU A 100 16.44 0.45 4.20
N PHE A 101 15.42 -0.26 3.73
CA PHE A 101 14.88 -1.44 4.37
C PHE A 101 14.78 -2.54 3.33
N HIS A 102 15.12 -3.75 3.76
CA HIS A 102 14.95 -4.91 2.93
C HIS A 102 14.04 -5.92 3.60
N PHE A 103 13.16 -6.51 2.80
CA PHE A 103 12.18 -7.45 3.29
C PHE A 103 12.25 -8.75 2.50
N LEU A 104 12.10 -9.85 3.23
CA LEU A 104 11.77 -11.15 2.65
C LEU A 104 10.32 -11.46 2.98
N GLY A 105 9.56 -11.74 1.93
CA GLY A 105 8.14 -11.97 2.01
C GLY A 105 7.74 -13.31 1.45
N GLN A 106 6.62 -13.83 1.95
CA GLN A 106 5.91 -14.96 1.38
C GLN A 106 4.45 -14.57 1.18
N ILE A 107 3.99 -14.66 -0.06
CA ILE A 107 2.57 -14.51 -0.40
C ILE A 107 1.82 -15.66 0.25
N LYS A 108 0.68 -15.35 0.87
CA LYS A 108 -0.12 -16.39 1.53
C LYS A 108 -0.75 -17.30 0.45
N PRO A 109 -0.85 -18.62 0.69
CA PRO A 109 -1.31 -19.57 -0.31
C PRO A 109 -2.72 -19.27 -0.86
N GLU A 110 -3.58 -18.63 -0.07
CA GLU A 110 -4.91 -18.19 -0.52
C GLU A 110 -4.89 -17.12 -1.64
N PHE A 111 -3.78 -16.40 -1.79
CA PHE A 111 -3.56 -15.41 -2.85
C PHE A 111 -2.62 -15.95 -3.95
N LEU A 112 -2.08 -17.16 -3.80
CA LEU A 112 -1.28 -17.87 -4.80
C LEU A 112 -2.18 -18.87 -5.54
N VAL A 113 -3.03 -18.36 -6.43
CA VAL A 113 -3.80 -19.24 -7.32
C VAL A 113 -2.89 -19.61 -8.50
N ALA A 114 -2.75 -20.90 -8.79
CA ALA A 114 -1.98 -21.35 -9.94
C ALA A 114 -2.54 -20.70 -11.23
N GLY A 115 -1.75 -19.83 -11.85
CA GLY A 115 -2.17 -19.05 -13.02
C GLY A 115 -2.63 -17.61 -12.75
N SER A 116 -2.42 -17.06 -11.55
CA SER A 116 -2.64 -15.62 -11.28
C SER A 116 -1.90 -14.74 -12.28
N ASP A 117 -2.62 -13.76 -12.84
CA ASP A 117 -2.06 -12.82 -13.81
C ASP A 117 -1.02 -11.90 -13.12
N ALA A 118 0.02 -11.50 -13.86
CA ALA A 118 1.10 -10.67 -13.33
C ALA A 118 0.58 -9.34 -12.75
N LYS A 119 -0.54 -8.84 -13.27
CA LYS A 119 -1.23 -7.64 -12.76
C LYS A 119 -1.91 -7.84 -11.41
N GLU A 120 -2.47 -9.02 -11.15
CA GLU A 120 -3.07 -9.37 -9.87
C GLU A 120 -1.99 -9.50 -8.79
N LEU A 121 -0.90 -10.22 -9.11
CA LEU A 121 0.26 -10.36 -8.22
C LEU A 121 0.87 -9.00 -7.87
N ARG A 122 0.94 -8.07 -8.84
CA ARG A 122 1.41 -6.70 -8.58
C ARG A 122 0.54 -5.99 -7.56
N THR A 123 -0.77 -6.18 -7.60
CA THR A 123 -1.71 -5.55 -6.67
C THR A 123 -1.58 -6.12 -5.26
N PHE A 124 -1.34 -7.43 -5.13
CA PHE A 124 -1.12 -8.09 -3.84
C PHE A 124 0.20 -7.72 -3.16
N LEU A 125 1.18 -7.27 -3.95
CA LEU A 125 2.51 -6.90 -3.48
C LEU A 125 2.68 -5.39 -3.27
N LEU A 126 1.59 -4.62 -3.30
CA LEU A 126 1.56 -3.22 -2.88
C LEU A 126 1.41 -3.14 -1.35
N PRO A 127 2.42 -2.65 -0.63
CA PRO A 127 2.30 -2.48 0.81
C PRO A 127 1.48 -1.25 1.20
N SER A 128 0.92 -1.30 2.41
CA SER A 128 0.55 -0.10 3.14
C SER A 128 1.74 0.34 4.00
N ILE A 129 2.15 1.60 3.85
CA ILE A 129 3.31 2.16 4.55
C ILE A 129 2.83 3.26 5.50
N ALA A 130 3.12 3.10 6.78
CA ALA A 130 2.90 4.13 7.78
C ALA A 130 4.24 4.58 8.37
N LEU A 131 4.45 5.88 8.44
CA LEU A 131 5.56 6.48 9.15
C LEU A 131 5.13 6.81 10.56
N THR A 132 5.95 6.43 11.53
CA THR A 132 5.78 6.75 12.93
C THR A 132 7.01 7.49 13.42
N ALA A 133 6.80 8.55 14.18
CA ALA A 133 7.87 9.35 14.73
C ALA A 133 7.53 9.77 16.15
N ARG A 134 8.55 10.07 16.95
CA ARG A 134 8.36 10.62 18.28
C ARG A 134 8.92 12.02 18.34
N THR A 135 8.10 12.98 18.76
CA THR A 135 8.57 14.36 18.97
C THR A 135 9.39 14.45 20.25
N PRO A 136 10.26 15.48 20.38
CA PRO A 136 10.99 15.75 21.62
C PRO A 136 10.06 15.96 22.83
N GLY A 137 8.82 16.39 22.60
CA GLY A 137 7.77 16.53 23.61
C GLY A 137 7.12 15.20 24.03
N GLY A 138 7.52 14.07 23.43
CA GLY A 138 7.04 12.73 23.78
C GLY A 138 5.78 12.27 23.04
N THR A 139 5.23 13.09 22.15
CA THR A 139 4.04 12.74 21.35
C THR A 139 4.43 11.88 20.15
N ASN A 140 3.66 10.81 19.91
CA ASN A 140 3.83 9.97 18.73
C ASN A 140 3.05 10.57 17.54
N LEU A 141 3.74 10.87 16.46
CA LEU A 141 3.17 11.29 15.19
C LEU A 141 3.11 10.11 14.24
N THR A 142 1.98 9.95 13.55
CA THR A 142 1.80 8.92 12.53
C THR A 142 1.27 9.56 11.26
N THR A 143 1.88 9.22 10.12
CA THR A 143 1.36 9.61 8.80
C THR A 143 1.44 8.44 7.83
N THR A 144 0.49 8.33 6.92
CA THR A 144 0.46 7.28 5.90
C THR A 144 1.08 7.78 4.62
N LEU A 145 1.88 6.94 3.96
CA LEU A 145 2.46 7.25 2.66
C LEU A 145 1.62 6.64 1.55
N ALA A 146 1.45 7.40 0.48
CA ALA A 146 0.85 6.87 -0.73
C ALA A 146 1.87 5.94 -1.40
N SER A 147 1.58 4.63 -1.44
CA SER A 147 2.46 3.60 -2.00
C SER A 147 2.53 3.61 -3.53
N ASN A 148 2.26 4.76 -4.19
CA ASN A 148 2.20 4.93 -5.64
C ASN A 148 3.19 5.98 -6.19
N GLU A 149 3.94 6.68 -5.32
CA GLU A 149 4.77 7.82 -5.75
C GLU A 149 6.08 7.42 -6.45
N ALA A 150 6.64 6.24 -6.15
CA ALA A 150 7.81 5.67 -6.85
C ALA A 150 7.89 4.13 -6.69
N THR A 151 6.86 3.43 -7.16
CA THR A 151 6.70 1.99 -6.93
C THR A 151 6.98 1.21 -8.21
N PHE A 152 7.80 0.16 -8.14
CA PHE A 152 8.24 -0.69 -9.25
C PHE A 152 9.00 0.05 -10.35
N VAL A 153 9.93 0.93 -9.95
CA VAL A 153 10.79 1.66 -10.88
C VAL A 153 11.85 0.74 -11.50
N ASN A 154 12.21 -0.35 -10.81
CA ASN A 154 13.11 -1.38 -11.31
C ASN A 154 12.66 -2.79 -10.86
N GLY A 155 12.83 -3.80 -11.71
CA GLY A 155 12.55 -5.20 -11.40
C GLY A 155 11.41 -5.81 -12.22
N ILE A 156 10.87 -6.95 -11.78
CA ILE A 156 9.93 -7.78 -12.56
C ILE A 156 8.62 -7.08 -12.97
N PHE A 157 8.31 -5.96 -12.35
CA PHE A 157 7.09 -5.18 -12.62
C PHE A 157 7.38 -3.83 -13.28
N SER A 158 8.65 -3.48 -13.57
CA SER A 158 8.99 -2.17 -14.12
C SER A 158 8.53 -1.96 -15.57
N GLU A 159 8.25 -3.05 -16.30
CA GLU A 159 7.71 -3.00 -17.68
C GLU A 159 6.18 -3.01 -17.71
N LEU A 160 5.51 -3.26 -16.57
CA LEU A 160 4.06 -3.13 -16.46
C LEU A 160 3.70 -1.66 -16.24
N THR A 161 3.98 -0.81 -17.21
CA THR A 161 3.48 0.56 -17.25
C THR A 161 1.95 0.51 -17.27
N ASP A 162 1.32 1.04 -16.22
CA ASP A 162 -0.08 1.41 -16.31
C ASP A 162 -0.17 2.54 -17.33
N ASN A 163 -0.56 2.22 -18.57
CA ASN A 163 -0.93 3.22 -19.56
C ASN A 163 -2.19 4.03 -19.15
N ASN A 164 -2.68 3.89 -17.91
CA ASN A 164 -3.84 4.59 -17.38
C ASN A 164 -3.57 5.14 -15.97
N GLY A 165 -2.95 6.33 -15.91
CA GLY A 165 -3.07 7.26 -14.77
C GLY A 165 -2.58 6.76 -13.41
N PRO A 166 -2.70 7.58 -12.36
CA PRO A 166 -2.50 7.08 -11.00
C PRO A 166 -3.44 5.90 -10.79
N LEU A 167 -2.93 4.80 -10.24
CA LEU A 167 -3.76 3.78 -9.61
C LEU A 167 -4.54 4.47 -8.50
N THR A 168 -5.70 5.01 -8.85
CA THR A 168 -6.80 5.14 -7.94
C THR A 168 -7.09 3.71 -7.51
N VAL A 169 -6.54 3.31 -6.37
CA VAL A 169 -7.26 2.40 -5.50
C VAL A 169 -8.51 3.19 -5.13
N GLU A 170 -9.49 3.14 -6.01
CA GLU A 170 -10.86 3.47 -5.68
C GLU A 170 -11.15 2.52 -4.53
N ALA A 171 -11.11 3.06 -3.32
CA ALA A 171 -11.62 2.34 -2.16
C ALA A 171 -12.99 1.83 -2.62
N PRO A 172 -13.25 0.51 -2.56
CA PRO A 172 -14.57 0.01 -2.92
C PRO A 172 -15.57 0.89 -2.17
N PRO A 173 -16.57 1.47 -2.87
CA PRO A 173 -17.44 2.47 -2.29
C PRO A 173 -17.87 1.94 -0.93
N PHE A 174 -17.62 2.70 0.14
CA PHE A 174 -17.89 2.28 1.51
C PHE A 174 -19.32 1.76 1.58
N GLU A 175 -19.47 0.43 1.47
CA GLU A 175 -20.77 -0.21 1.53
C GLU A 175 -21.13 -0.19 3.00
N LEU A 176 -21.95 0.79 3.37
CA LEU A 176 -22.59 0.84 4.67
C LEU A 176 -23.14 -0.57 4.97
N PRO A 177 -22.61 -1.29 5.98
CA PRO A 177 -23.16 -2.57 6.38
C PRO A 177 -24.62 -2.33 6.75
N GLY A 178 -25.55 -2.88 5.95
CA GLY A 178 -26.99 -2.65 6.11
C GLY A 178 -27.79 -2.38 4.83
N LYS A 179 -27.17 -2.32 3.65
CA LYS A 179 -27.92 -2.09 2.38
C LYS A 179 -28.64 -3.33 1.83
N ARG A 180 -28.35 -4.53 2.34
CA ARG A 180 -29.09 -5.76 2.07
C ARG A 180 -29.71 -6.25 3.38
N ILE A 181 -31.03 -6.22 3.47
CA ILE A 181 -31.76 -6.93 4.52
C ILE A 181 -31.69 -8.42 4.15
N GLU A 182 -30.70 -9.13 4.69
CA GLU A 182 -30.53 -10.58 4.49
C GLU A 182 -31.56 -11.39 5.31
N ILE A 183 -32.24 -10.73 6.25
CA ILE A 183 -33.38 -11.27 7.00
C ILE A 183 -34.61 -11.16 6.10
N THR A 184 -34.99 -12.25 5.45
CA THR A 184 -36.24 -12.36 4.71
C THR A 184 -37.41 -11.99 5.63
N PRO A 185 -38.24 -10.98 5.30
CA PRO A 185 -39.27 -10.49 6.22
C PRO A 185 -40.50 -11.41 6.18
N VAL A 186 -40.38 -12.60 6.80
CA VAL A 186 -41.44 -13.62 6.84
C VAL A 186 -42.77 -13.04 7.37
N GLY A 187 -42.68 -12.14 8.36
CA GLY A 187 -43.85 -11.45 8.91
C GLY A 187 -44.60 -10.55 7.92
N LEU A 188 -43.92 -9.97 6.93
CA LEU A 188 -44.55 -9.13 5.90
C LEU A 188 -45.43 -9.96 4.97
N TYR A 189 -44.96 -11.15 4.58
CA TYR A 189 -45.75 -12.05 3.73
C TYR A 189 -47.02 -12.53 4.43
N ILE A 190 -46.90 -12.90 5.72
CA ILE A 190 -48.04 -13.33 6.52
C ILE A 190 -49.05 -12.19 6.66
N TYR A 191 -48.60 -10.99 7.02
CA TYR A 191 -49.47 -9.83 7.15
C TYR A 191 -50.18 -9.49 5.83
N ALA A 192 -49.45 -9.47 4.71
CA ALA A 192 -50.02 -9.20 3.39
C ALA A 192 -51.07 -10.25 2.97
N ALA A 193 -50.84 -11.53 3.27
CA ALA A 193 -51.81 -12.58 2.98
C ALA A 193 -53.11 -12.41 3.80
N TYR A 194 -52.99 -12.10 5.09
CA TYR A 194 -54.15 -11.89 5.95
C TYR A 194 -54.92 -10.60 5.63
N THR A 195 -54.24 -9.52 5.24
CA THR A 195 -54.92 -8.29 4.83
C THR A 195 -55.73 -8.48 3.55
N VAL A 196 -55.21 -9.21 2.56
CA VAL A 196 -55.95 -9.54 1.33
C VAL A 196 -57.17 -10.42 1.64
N LEU A 197 -57.02 -11.43 2.51
CA LEU A 197 -58.14 -12.25 2.95
C LEU A 197 -59.21 -11.42 3.66
N ALA A 198 -58.82 -10.57 4.62
CA ALA A 198 -59.74 -9.74 5.38
C ALA A 198 -60.51 -8.76 4.48
N THR A 199 -59.84 -8.09 3.54
CA THR A 199 -60.52 -7.17 2.61
C THR A 199 -61.43 -7.91 1.64
N SER A 200 -61.05 -9.11 1.19
CA SER A 200 -61.91 -9.93 0.32
C SER A 200 -63.21 -10.35 1.02
N ILE A 201 -63.13 -10.72 2.31
CA ILE A 201 -64.31 -11.04 3.12
C ILE A 201 -65.18 -9.79 3.30
N TYR A 202 -64.56 -8.66 3.62
CA TYR A 202 -65.29 -7.41 3.88
C TYR A 202 -65.93 -6.80 2.62
N MET A 203 -65.37 -7.06 1.43
CA MET A 203 -65.94 -6.56 0.17
C MET A 203 -67.07 -7.45 -0.37
N TRP A 204 -67.17 -8.71 0.06
CA TRP A 204 -68.13 -9.67 -0.48
C TRP A 204 -69.21 -10.14 0.51
N GLY A 205 -69.04 -9.85 1.80
CA GLY A 205 -70.07 -10.03 2.84
C GLY A 205 -70.78 -8.72 3.16
#